data_AF-A0A7J6W4U9-F1
#
_entry.id   AF-A0A7J6W4U9-F1
#
_cell.length_a   1.000
_cell.length_b   1.000
_cell.length_c   1.000
_cell.angle_alpha   90.00
_cell.angle_beta   90.00
_cell.angle_gamma   90.00
#
_symmetry.space_group_name_H-M   'P 1'
#
loop_
_entity.id
_entity.type
_entity.pdbx_description
1 polymer ?
#
loop_
_entity_poly.entity_id
_entity_poly.type
_entity_poly.pdbx_seq_one_letter_code
_entity_poly.pdbx_strand_id
1 'polypeptide(L)'
;LGKVLLHPKFGELPQWAVVGDTYPVGCAFHESIVHHKYFKDNPDFNNPKYNTKNGIYKEGCGLNNVLMSWGHDDYMYMVAKENKTTLPSAGLFIIRYHSFYPLHKCGAYKHLMNEEDEENLKWLHTFNKYDLYSKSKVQIDVERVKPYYLSLIDKYFPAKLKW
;
A
#
# COMPACT_ATOMS: atom_id res chain seq x y z
N LEU A 1 7.76 7.02 1.16
CA LEU A 1 9.21 6.80 1.27
C LEU A 1 9.65 5.42 0.79
N GLY A 2 8.81 4.38 0.83
CA GLY A 2 9.20 3.03 0.38
C GLY A 2 9.70 2.90 -1.07
N LYS A 3 9.53 3.93 -1.91
CA LYS A 3 10.12 4.00 -3.25
C LYS A 3 11.65 4.09 -3.26
N VAL A 4 12.29 4.20 -2.09
CA VAL A 4 13.75 4.06 -1.95
C VAL A 4 14.28 2.74 -2.52
N LEU A 5 13.46 1.69 -2.64
CA LEU A 5 13.81 0.42 -3.29
C LEU A 5 14.33 0.57 -4.73
N LEU A 6 14.01 1.68 -5.42
CA LEU A 6 14.57 1.99 -6.75
C LEU A 6 16.04 2.41 -6.69
N HIS A 7 16.53 2.83 -5.52
CA HIS A 7 17.86 3.38 -5.37
C HIS A 7 18.90 2.25 -5.32
N PRO A 8 20.09 2.40 -5.93
CA PRO A 8 21.12 1.35 -5.97
C PRO A 8 21.54 0.81 -4.60
N LYS A 9 21.50 1.67 -3.57
CA LYS A 9 21.82 1.28 -2.18
C LYS A 9 20.74 0.41 -1.48
N PHE A 10 19.57 0.24 -2.09
CA PHE A 10 18.40 -0.40 -1.49
C PHE A 10 17.83 -1.54 -2.36
N GLY A 11 18.59 -2.00 -3.35
CA GLY A 11 18.27 -3.18 -4.17
C GLY A 11 18.09 -2.90 -5.66
N GLU A 12 17.95 -1.64 -6.08
CA GLU A 12 17.77 -1.27 -7.50
C GLU A 12 16.64 -2.07 -8.19
N LEU A 13 15.52 -2.24 -7.48
CA LEU A 13 14.43 -3.04 -8.01
C LEU A 13 13.81 -2.38 -9.24
N PRO A 14 13.32 -3.17 -10.21
CA PRO A 14 12.61 -2.63 -11.36
C PRO A 14 11.33 -1.92 -10.89
N GLN A 15 10.90 -0.86 -11.60
CA GLN A 15 9.79 -0.03 -11.17
C GLN A 15 8.48 -0.79 -10.91
N TRP A 16 8.19 -1.83 -11.71
CA TRP A 16 6.99 -2.65 -11.54
C TRP A 16 6.96 -3.43 -10.21
N ALA A 17 8.11 -3.62 -9.57
CA ALA A 17 8.24 -4.25 -8.26
C ALA A 17 8.33 -3.23 -7.10
N VAL A 18 8.08 -1.93 -7.37
CA VAL A 18 8.18 -0.87 -6.36
C VAL A 18 6.97 0.05 -6.37
N VAL A 19 6.52 0.50 -7.54
CA VAL A 19 5.45 1.51 -7.69
C VAL A 19 4.25 0.94 -8.42
N GLY A 20 3.13 1.66 -8.36
CA GLY A 20 1.90 1.31 -9.06
C GLY A 20 0.79 0.92 -8.09
N ASP A 21 -0.40 0.73 -8.65
CA ASP A 21 -1.56 0.26 -7.90
C ASP A 21 -1.31 -1.18 -7.44
N THR A 22 -1.68 -1.49 -6.20
CA THR A 22 -1.50 -2.82 -5.60
C THR A 22 -2.77 -3.66 -5.70
N TYR A 23 -2.60 -4.98 -5.63
CA TYR A 23 -3.67 -5.96 -5.66
C TYR A 23 -3.28 -7.22 -4.88
N PRO A 24 -4.24 -8.00 -4.34
CA PRO A 24 -3.97 -9.29 -3.73
C PRO A 24 -3.40 -10.27 -4.76
N VAL A 25 -2.33 -10.97 -4.41
CA VAL A 25 -1.85 -12.14 -5.16
C VAL A 25 -2.43 -13.41 -4.55
N GLY A 26 -2.41 -14.55 -5.24
CA GLY A 26 -2.94 -15.81 -4.69
C GLY A 26 -4.47 -15.91 -4.64
N CYS A 27 -5.20 -14.96 -5.23
CA CYS A 27 -6.63 -15.05 -5.56
C CYS A 27 -6.90 -14.39 -6.93
N ALA A 28 -8.14 -14.50 -7.42
CA ALA A 28 -8.47 -14.02 -8.75
C ALA A 28 -8.21 -12.51 -8.92
N PHE A 29 -7.58 -12.15 -10.04
CA PHE A 29 -7.39 -10.75 -10.43
C PHE A 29 -8.73 -10.13 -10.83
N HIS A 30 -9.19 -9.14 -10.07
CA HIS A 30 -10.44 -8.45 -10.32
C HIS A 30 -10.31 -7.47 -11.48
N GLU A 31 -11.35 -7.35 -12.31
CA GLU A 31 -11.35 -6.52 -13.53
C GLU A 31 -11.12 -5.03 -13.29
N SER A 32 -11.28 -4.57 -12.04
CA SER A 32 -11.00 -3.19 -11.63
C SER A 32 -9.50 -2.86 -11.51
N ILE A 33 -8.61 -3.86 -11.58
CA ILE A 33 -7.17 -3.61 -11.62
C ILE A 33 -6.80 -2.95 -12.95
N VAL A 34 -6.02 -1.87 -12.89
CA VAL A 34 -5.60 -1.11 -14.08
C VAL A 34 -4.88 -2.04 -15.05
N HIS A 35 -5.29 -2.00 -16.31
CA HIS A 35 -4.80 -2.87 -17.38
C HIS A 35 -4.96 -4.37 -17.13
N HIS A 36 -6.06 -4.78 -16.49
CA HIS A 36 -6.38 -6.18 -16.18
C HIS A 36 -6.10 -7.20 -17.30
N LYS A 37 -6.31 -6.81 -18.56
CA LYS A 37 -6.03 -7.65 -19.75
C LYS A 37 -4.64 -8.31 -19.77
N TYR A 38 -3.62 -7.70 -19.15
CA TYR A 38 -2.27 -8.24 -19.12
C TYR A 38 -2.06 -9.37 -18.11
N PHE A 39 -3.01 -9.60 -17.19
CA PHE A 39 -2.91 -10.74 -16.27
C PHE A 39 -3.06 -12.09 -16.96
N LYS A 40 -3.58 -12.14 -18.20
CA LYS A 40 -3.70 -13.40 -18.95
C LYS A 40 -2.35 -14.13 -19.11
N ASP A 41 -1.26 -13.38 -19.12
CA ASP A 41 0.11 -13.91 -19.23
C ASP A 41 0.75 -14.21 -17.87
N ASN A 42 0.09 -13.86 -16.76
CA ASN A 42 0.55 -14.20 -15.43
C ASN A 42 0.27 -15.69 -15.15
N PRO A 43 1.27 -16.49 -14.70
CA PRO A 43 1.09 -17.92 -14.45
C PRO A 43 -0.01 -18.23 -13.42
N ASP A 44 -0.31 -17.31 -12.51
CA ASP A 44 -1.36 -17.50 -11.50
C ASP A 44 -2.77 -17.30 -12.06
N PHE A 45 -2.94 -16.67 -13.23
CA PHE A 45 -4.25 -16.36 -13.81
C PHE A 45 -5.07 -17.61 -14.13
N ASN A 46 -4.41 -18.65 -14.66
CA ASN A 46 -5.05 -19.94 -14.97
C ASN A 46 -4.77 -21.01 -13.91
N ASN A 47 -4.10 -20.66 -12.81
CA ASN A 47 -3.78 -21.62 -11.77
C ASN A 47 -5.05 -21.91 -10.93
N PRO A 48 -5.54 -23.15 -10.88
CA PRO A 48 -6.78 -23.48 -10.15
C PRO A 48 -6.71 -23.22 -8.64
N LYS A 49 -5.50 -23.07 -8.07
CA LYS A 49 -5.32 -22.70 -6.66
C LYS A 49 -5.57 -21.21 -6.41
N TYR A 50 -5.41 -20.35 -7.43
CA TYR A 50 -5.40 -18.90 -7.29
C TYR A 50 -6.49 -18.22 -8.11
N ASN A 51 -7.04 -18.86 -9.13
CA ASN A 51 -8.01 -18.23 -10.04
C ASN A 51 -9.46 -18.19 -9.53
N THR A 52 -9.69 -18.50 -8.25
CA THR A 52 -11.01 -18.39 -7.62
C THR A 52 -11.12 -17.07 -6.84
N LYS A 53 -12.35 -16.64 -6.52
CA LYS A 53 -12.64 -15.38 -5.79
C LYS A 53 -11.78 -15.21 -4.53
N ASN A 54 -11.59 -16.28 -3.77
CA ASN A 54 -10.82 -16.26 -2.52
C ASN A 54 -9.43 -16.86 -2.70
N GLY A 55 -9.20 -17.72 -3.69
CA GLY A 55 -7.92 -18.40 -3.89
C GLY A 55 -7.44 -19.10 -2.61
N ILE A 56 -6.29 -18.69 -2.10
CA ILE A 56 -5.72 -19.22 -0.85
C ILE A 56 -6.30 -18.61 0.44
N TYR A 57 -7.15 -17.59 0.33
CA TYR A 57 -7.63 -16.83 1.48
C TYR A 57 -8.95 -17.37 2.03
N LYS A 58 -9.16 -17.15 3.33
CA LYS A 58 -10.47 -17.30 3.97
C LYS A 58 -11.25 -15.99 3.80
N GLU A 59 -12.55 -16.09 3.58
CA GLU A 59 -13.43 -14.91 3.62
C GLU A 59 -13.36 -14.21 4.98
N GLY A 60 -13.27 -12.88 4.96
CA GLY A 60 -13.12 -12.06 6.15
C GLY A 60 -11.81 -12.26 6.92
N CYS A 61 -10.74 -12.76 6.27
CA CYS A 61 -9.45 -13.01 6.94
C CYS A 61 -8.78 -11.74 7.47
N GLY A 62 -9.19 -10.56 6.99
CA GLY A 62 -8.53 -9.30 7.24
C GLY A 62 -7.35 -9.08 6.29
N LEU A 63 -7.18 -7.86 5.81
CA LEU A 63 -6.15 -7.50 4.82
C LEU A 63 -4.73 -7.73 5.34
N ASN A 64 -4.53 -7.69 6.65
CA ASN A 64 -3.23 -8.01 7.26
C ASN A 64 -2.77 -9.45 6.95
N ASN A 65 -3.71 -10.36 6.67
CA ASN A 65 -3.45 -11.76 6.30
C ASN A 65 -3.50 -12.00 4.77
N VAL A 66 -3.65 -10.94 3.98
CA VAL A 66 -3.64 -10.99 2.51
C VAL A 66 -2.24 -10.64 2.02
N LEU A 67 -1.70 -11.47 1.13
CA LEU A 67 -0.45 -11.13 0.45
C LEU A 67 -0.76 -10.17 -0.69
N MET A 68 -0.25 -8.94 -0.57
CA MET A 68 -0.37 -7.91 -1.61
C MET A 68 0.77 -8.04 -2.62
N SER A 69 0.54 -7.58 -3.84
CA SER A 69 1.61 -7.36 -4.82
C SER A 69 2.71 -6.50 -4.21
N TRP A 70 3.95 -6.99 -4.25
CA TRP A 70 5.10 -6.34 -3.62
C TRP A 70 5.33 -4.92 -4.12
N GLY A 71 5.63 -3.99 -3.21
CA GLY A 71 5.96 -2.62 -3.55
C GLY A 71 6.19 -1.72 -2.34
N HIS A 72 6.19 -0.42 -2.61
CA HIS A 72 6.51 0.61 -1.62
C HIS A 72 5.57 0.68 -0.42
N ASP A 73 4.31 0.26 -0.57
CA ASP A 73 3.31 0.22 0.49
C ASP A 73 3.70 -0.76 1.61
N ASP A 74 3.80 -2.06 1.29
CA ASP A 74 4.17 -3.12 2.23
C ASP A 74 5.58 -2.89 2.78
N TYR A 75 6.53 -2.50 1.94
CA TYR A 75 7.88 -2.20 2.39
C TYR A 75 7.90 -1.06 3.42
N MET A 76 7.23 0.06 3.15
CA MET A 76 7.19 1.18 4.11
C MET A 76 6.42 0.83 5.39
N TYR A 77 5.36 0.03 5.28
CA TYR A 77 4.64 -0.49 6.45
C TYR A 77 5.56 -1.32 7.34
N MET A 78 6.34 -2.24 6.76
CA MET A 78 7.30 -3.06 7.50
C MET A 78 8.39 -2.20 8.13
N VAL A 79 8.97 -1.24 7.40
CA VAL A 79 9.94 -0.28 7.96
C VAL A 79 9.34 0.46 9.16
N ALA A 80 8.10 0.94 9.05
CA ALA A 80 7.45 1.65 10.15
C ALA A 80 7.22 0.75 11.38
N LYS A 81 6.75 -0.49 11.17
CA LYS A 81 6.53 -1.49 12.23
C LYS A 81 7.82 -1.91 12.92
N GLU A 82 8.85 -2.26 12.16
CA GLU A 82 10.14 -2.73 12.70
C GLU A 82 10.90 -1.64 13.46
N ASN A 83 10.71 -0.37 13.07
CA ASN A 83 11.22 0.78 13.81
C ASN A 83 10.32 1.22 14.98
N LYS A 84 9.29 0.44 15.31
CA LYS A 84 8.40 0.67 16.46
C LYS A 84 7.79 2.07 16.46
N THR A 85 7.31 2.51 15.29
CA THR A 85 6.61 3.80 15.18
C THR A 85 5.46 3.89 16.18
N THR A 86 5.16 5.11 16.64
CA THR A 86 4.01 5.42 17.48
C THR A 86 2.83 5.96 16.69
N LEU A 87 2.86 5.87 15.35
CA LEU A 87 1.70 6.19 14.52
C LEU A 87 0.49 5.34 14.92
N PRO A 88 -0.73 5.90 14.89
CA PRO A 88 -1.96 5.14 15.13
C PRO A 88 -2.17 4.07 14.04
N SER A 89 -3.00 3.06 14.35
CA SER A 89 -3.37 1.98 13.41
C SER A 89 -3.83 2.52 12.05
N ALA A 90 -4.66 3.56 12.03
CA ALA A 90 -5.12 4.23 10.81
C ALA A 90 -3.96 4.76 9.94
N GLY A 91 -2.90 5.31 10.55
CA GLY A 91 -1.73 5.79 9.83
C GLY A 91 -0.96 4.65 9.15
N LEU A 92 -0.81 3.52 9.86
CA LEU A 92 -0.18 2.32 9.32
C LEU A 92 -1.02 1.67 8.22
N PHE A 93 -2.35 1.65 8.38
CA PHE A 93 -3.29 1.15 7.38
C PHE A 93 -3.21 1.97 6.08
N ILE A 94 -3.17 3.31 6.21
CA ILE A 94 -2.97 4.20 5.07
C ILE A 94 -1.66 3.89 4.35
N ILE A 95 -0.55 3.81 5.08
CA ILE A 95 0.77 3.51 4.47
C ILE A 95 0.72 2.21 3.66
N ARG A 96 0.08 1.17 4.20
CA ARG A 96 0.06 -0.17 3.60
C ARG A 96 -0.91 -0.34 2.44
N TYR A 97 -1.98 0.45 2.37
CA TYR A 97 -3.06 0.21 1.40
C TYR A 97 -3.39 1.43 0.53
N HIS A 98 -2.59 2.50 0.57
CA HIS A 98 -2.83 3.70 -0.25
C HIS A 98 -2.72 3.49 -1.76
N SER A 99 -2.04 2.44 -2.18
CA SER A 99 -1.99 2.04 -3.59
C SER A 99 -3.06 1.00 -3.95
N PHE A 100 -3.87 0.52 -3.00
CA PHE A 100 -4.86 -0.54 -3.24
C PHE A 100 -6.16 0.01 -3.86
N TYR A 101 -6.03 0.68 -5.02
CA TYR A 101 -7.13 1.32 -5.74
C TYR A 101 -8.31 0.41 -6.08
N PRO A 102 -8.12 -0.87 -6.48
CA PRO A 102 -9.23 -1.80 -6.66
C PRO A 102 -10.17 -1.84 -5.45
N LEU A 103 -9.65 -1.75 -4.23
CA LEU A 103 -10.44 -1.67 -3.01
C LEU A 103 -11.00 -0.27 -2.77
N HIS A 104 -10.14 0.72 -2.52
CA HIS A 104 -10.58 2.01 -1.98
C HIS A 104 -11.14 2.97 -3.03
N LYS A 105 -11.14 2.62 -4.31
CA LYS A 105 -11.81 3.38 -5.38
C LYS A 105 -12.96 2.60 -6.00
N CYS A 106 -12.77 1.30 -6.24
CA CYS A 106 -13.74 0.49 -6.98
C CYS A 106 -14.58 -0.44 -6.10
N GLY A 107 -14.25 -0.58 -4.81
CA GLY A 107 -14.98 -1.44 -3.87
C GLY A 107 -14.77 -2.94 -4.08
N ALA A 108 -13.76 -3.34 -4.85
CA ALA A 108 -13.38 -4.75 -5.02
C ALA A 108 -12.72 -5.31 -3.76
N TYR A 109 -12.63 -6.63 -3.65
CA TYR A 109 -11.92 -7.34 -2.56
C TYR A 109 -12.47 -7.14 -1.14
N LYS A 110 -13.65 -6.54 -0.97
CA LYS A 110 -14.29 -6.39 0.35
C LYS A 110 -14.53 -7.70 1.08
N HIS A 111 -14.67 -8.82 0.35
CA HIS A 111 -14.81 -10.15 0.93
C HIS A 111 -13.57 -10.63 1.71
N LEU A 112 -12.42 -9.96 1.58
CA LEU A 112 -11.21 -10.27 2.34
C LEU A 112 -11.07 -9.40 3.60
N MET A 113 -11.84 -8.32 3.73
CA MET A 113 -11.74 -7.36 4.83
C MET A 113 -12.37 -7.91 6.12
N ASN A 114 -11.83 -7.49 7.26
CA ASN A 114 -12.47 -7.62 8.57
C ASN A 114 -13.01 -6.26 9.06
N GLU A 115 -13.61 -6.25 10.26
CA GLU A 115 -14.19 -5.04 10.86
C GLU A 115 -13.15 -3.90 11.04
N GLU A 116 -11.92 -4.23 11.46
CA GLU A 116 -10.85 -3.23 11.60
C GLU A 116 -10.45 -2.59 10.27
N ASP A 117 -10.42 -3.38 9.19
CA ASP A 117 -10.14 -2.86 7.85
C ASP A 117 -11.26 -1.91 7.39
N GLU A 118 -12.51 -2.24 7.65
CA GLU A 118 -13.66 -1.40 7.33
C GLU A 118 -13.61 -0.07 8.08
N GLU A 119 -13.27 -0.10 9.37
CA GLU A 119 -13.11 1.11 10.16
C GLU A 119 -11.96 2.00 9.66
N ASN A 120 -10.85 1.41 9.23
CA ASN A 120 -9.70 2.17 8.74
C ASN A 120 -9.87 2.68 7.30
N LEU A 121 -10.71 2.03 6.50
CA LEU A 121 -10.97 2.41 5.11
C LEU A 121 -11.47 3.87 4.98
N LYS A 122 -12.23 4.37 5.96
CA LYS A 122 -12.67 5.78 5.99
C LYS A 122 -11.51 6.78 6.03
N TRP A 123 -10.45 6.44 6.77
CA TRP A 123 -9.24 7.26 6.86
C TRP A 123 -8.45 7.22 5.57
N LEU A 124 -8.39 6.04 4.93
CA LEU A 124 -7.76 5.88 3.64
C LEU A 124 -8.47 6.70 2.54
N HIS A 125 -9.79 6.69 2.48
CA HIS A 125 -10.54 7.56 1.55
C HIS A 125 -10.26 9.04 1.78
N THR A 126 -10.07 9.45 3.04
CA THR A 126 -9.72 10.83 3.38
C THR A 126 -8.30 11.17 2.89
N PHE A 127 -7.33 10.30 3.17
CA PHE A 127 -5.95 10.45 2.73
C PHE A 127 -5.82 10.52 1.20
N ASN A 128 -6.51 9.64 0.46
CA ASN A 128 -6.37 9.51 -0.98
C ASN A 128 -6.72 10.82 -1.73
N LYS A 129 -7.63 11.64 -1.19
CA LYS A 129 -7.91 12.98 -1.74
C LYS A 129 -6.66 13.86 -1.76
N TYR A 130 -5.88 13.84 -0.68
CA TYR A 130 -4.65 14.61 -0.59
C TYR A 130 -3.55 14.01 -1.45
N ASP A 131 -3.35 12.68 -1.42
CA ASP A 131 -2.34 12.02 -2.26
C ASP A 131 -2.57 12.29 -3.75
N LEU A 132 -3.81 12.23 -4.21
CA LEU A 132 -4.13 12.39 -5.62
C LEU A 132 -4.16 13.88 -6.04
N TYR A 133 -4.85 14.73 -5.29
CA TYR A 133 -5.17 16.09 -5.75
C TYR A 133 -4.22 17.17 -5.24
N SER A 134 -3.25 16.85 -4.36
CA SER A 134 -2.18 17.80 -4.02
C SER A 134 -1.02 17.82 -5.04
N LYS A 135 -1.03 16.90 -6.03
CA LYS A 135 -0.03 16.84 -7.10
C LYS A 135 -0.11 18.10 -7.96
N SER A 136 0.85 18.99 -7.78
CA SER A 136 0.94 20.28 -8.46
C SER A 136 2.29 20.45 -9.15
N LYS A 137 2.32 21.26 -10.22
CA LYS A 137 3.57 21.72 -10.84
C LYS A 137 4.28 22.77 -9.98
N VAL A 138 3.54 23.45 -9.11
CA VAL A 138 4.10 24.42 -8.16
C VAL A 138 4.73 23.65 -7.02
N GLN A 139 6.04 23.86 -6.83
CA GLN A 139 6.79 23.21 -5.76
C GLN A 139 6.56 23.94 -4.44
N ILE A 140 6.56 23.16 -3.35
CA ILE A 140 6.54 23.71 -2.00
C ILE A 140 7.91 24.23 -1.62
N ASP A 141 7.97 25.29 -0.80
CA ASP A 141 9.20 25.69 -0.13
C ASP A 141 9.50 24.68 0.99
N VAL A 142 10.47 23.79 0.71
CA VAL A 142 10.83 22.69 1.61
C VAL A 142 11.42 23.22 2.92
N GLU A 143 12.28 24.25 2.88
CA GLU A 143 12.93 24.76 4.09
C GLU A 143 11.93 25.45 5.02
N ARG A 144 10.89 26.08 4.45
CA ARG A 144 9.79 26.66 5.25
C ARG A 144 8.99 25.60 6.02
N VAL A 145 8.71 24.45 5.43
CA VAL A 145 7.84 23.42 6.06
C VAL A 145 8.62 22.39 6.88
N LYS A 146 9.92 22.26 6.62
CA LYS A 146 10.80 21.26 7.24
C LYS A 146 10.78 21.25 8.78
N PRO A 147 10.85 22.40 9.51
CA PRO A 147 10.80 22.37 10.97
C PRO A 147 9.54 21.70 11.53
N TYR A 148 8.39 21.94 10.89
CA TYR A 148 7.13 21.31 11.26
C TYR A 148 7.19 19.78 11.06
N TYR A 149 7.60 19.32 9.87
CA TYR A 149 7.67 17.87 9.60
C TYR A 149 8.73 17.16 10.43
N LEU A 150 9.86 17.81 10.74
CA LEU A 150 10.85 17.26 11.67
C LEU A 150 10.26 17.05 13.07
N SER A 151 9.48 18.01 13.58
CA SER A 151 8.80 17.84 14.88
C SER A 151 7.84 16.65 14.91
N LEU A 152 7.20 16.34 13.77
CA LEU A 152 6.32 15.17 13.64
C LEU A 152 7.12 13.87 13.53
N ILE A 153 8.24 13.88 12.78
CA ILE A 153 9.14 12.74 12.68
C ILE A 153 9.68 12.38 14.07
N ASP A 154 10.17 13.36 14.83
CA ASP A 154 10.69 13.16 16.19
C ASP A 154 9.63 12.63 17.16
N LYS A 155 8.36 13.00 16.95
CA LYS A 155 7.23 12.51 17.76
C LYS A 155 6.89 11.05 17.45
N TYR A 156 6.94 10.64 16.18
CA TYR A 156 6.36 9.38 15.72
C TYR A 156 7.37 8.29 15.38
N PHE A 157 8.65 8.63 15.25
CA PHE A 157 9.71 7.75 14.80
C PHE A 157 11.01 7.99 15.60
N PRO A 158 11.85 6.96 15.79
CA PRO A 158 13.17 7.17 16.36
C PRO A 158 14.07 7.94 15.39
N ALA A 159 15.06 8.66 15.93
CA ALA A 159 15.96 9.52 15.16
C ALA A 159 16.75 8.79 14.05
N LYS A 160 16.96 7.48 14.19
CA LYS A 160 17.57 6.63 13.16
C LYS A 160 16.66 5.46 12.86
N LEU A 161 16.38 5.25 11.57
CA LEU A 161 15.56 4.15 11.09
C LEU A 161 16.42 3.05 10.46
N LYS A 162 16.00 1.81 10.68
CA LYS A 162 16.42 0.65 9.90
C LYS A 162 15.55 0.55 8.66
N TRP A 163 16.17 0.59 7.49
CA TRP A 163 15.52 0.52 6.20
C TRP A 163 15.80 -0.83 5.56
#